data_AF-A0A7C1B6J7-F1
#
_entry.id   AF-A0A7C1B6J7-F1
#
_cell.length_a   1.000
_cell.length_b   1.000
_cell.length_c   1.000
_cell.angle_alpha   90.00
_cell.angle_beta   90.00
_cell.angle_gamma   90.00
#
_symmetry.space_group_name_H-M   'P 1'
#
loop_
_entity.id
_entity.type
_entity.pdbx_description
1 polymer ?
#
loop_
_entity_poly.entity_id
_entity_poly.type
_entity_poly.pdbx_seq_one_letter_code
_entity_poly.pdbx_strand_id
1 'polypeptide(L)'
;MEKNIIIKGVREHNLKGFDLNLPRNKFIVITGVSGSGKSSLAFDTIYAEGQRRYVESLSAYARQFLEQMKRPDVDHIEGLSPAISIDQKSAGKNPRSTVGTVTEIYDYLRLLYAKIGVVHCPGCGREIKRQSVDEIVDRILGLLRGKDRIQILSPIVKGRKGEYRRLFEDLKARGFVRVRVDGEIYHLDDEIRLEKNIKHHIDLVVDRIVVEDEDGLLERITDAVEVALKEGGGTLRVIIDESEHLFSEAFSCPVCEIDFEELSPRLFSFNSPYGACPHCEGLGARMMIDEELVVPDKSLSLMEGAIRPWGRGRYTYQMLQALADRFGFSMQVPFRDLDPKIQRMILYGPEDGEIWKYPEGKGFEGVIPWMMRRYRDPTSRWSRREVERYMRVIPCKECGGTRLNPIARAVKVGGMGIAEFTALPISEALSFIRNLKLSDREMAIAGEIIREIEARLEFLMSVGLGYLTLDRASSTLSGGEAQRIRLASQIGSGLVGVLYVLDEPSIGLHQRDNRRLIETLRRLCEIGNTLIVVEHDEEIIRSADHIVDLGPGAGEHGGWVVAEGTVDE
;
A
#
# COMPACT_ATOMS: atom_id res chain seq x y z
N MET A 1 -11.53 -11.61 -43.42
CA MET A 1 -10.33 -11.50 -44.26
C MET A 1 -9.13 -11.57 -43.34
N GLU A 2 -8.60 -12.77 -43.10
CA GLU A 2 -7.34 -12.91 -42.36
C GLU A 2 -6.22 -12.37 -43.24
N LYS A 3 -5.69 -11.20 -42.87
CA LYS A 3 -4.40 -10.73 -43.38
C LYS A 3 -3.35 -11.19 -42.38
N ASN A 4 -2.47 -12.06 -42.83
CA ASN A 4 -1.24 -12.42 -42.12
C ASN A 4 -0.37 -11.17 -41.86
N ILE A 5 0.57 -11.30 -40.93
CA ILE A 5 1.62 -10.30 -40.71
C ILE A 5 2.74 -10.60 -41.71
N ILE A 6 2.90 -9.72 -42.70
CA ILE A 6 3.90 -9.88 -43.76
C ILE A 6 5.07 -8.95 -43.46
N ILE A 7 6.27 -9.53 -43.37
CA ILE A 7 7.52 -8.81 -43.08
C ILE A 7 8.46 -9.07 -44.26
N LYS A 8 9.05 -8.03 -44.82
CA LYS A 8 10.00 -8.14 -45.94
C LYS A 8 11.31 -7.46 -45.66
N GLY A 9 12.41 -8.15 -45.99
CA GLY A 9 13.76 -7.62 -45.93
C GLY A 9 14.19 -7.16 -44.55
N VAL A 10 14.00 -7.97 -43.51
CA VAL A 10 14.37 -7.59 -42.13
C VAL A 10 15.89 -7.66 -41.90
N ARG A 11 16.48 -6.55 -41.46
CA ARG A 11 17.95 -6.37 -41.33
C ARG A 11 18.39 -5.77 -39.99
N GLU A 12 17.49 -5.64 -39.02
CA GLU A 12 17.87 -5.10 -37.71
C GLU A 12 18.95 -5.97 -37.05
N HIS A 13 20.03 -5.33 -36.57
CA HIS A 13 21.21 -5.99 -36.00
C HIS A 13 21.89 -7.01 -36.93
N ASN A 14 21.81 -8.31 -36.62
CA ASN A 14 22.49 -9.38 -37.36
C ASN A 14 21.56 -10.12 -38.34
N LEU A 15 20.30 -9.68 -38.49
CA LEU A 15 19.32 -10.29 -39.39
C LEU A 15 19.72 -10.08 -40.87
N LYS A 16 19.47 -11.08 -41.71
CA LYS A 16 20.07 -11.20 -43.05
C LYS A 16 19.15 -10.85 -44.22
N GLY A 17 18.14 -10.01 -43.99
CA GLY A 17 17.26 -9.51 -45.04
C GLY A 17 16.24 -10.53 -45.55
N PHE A 18 15.75 -11.41 -44.68
CA PHE A 18 14.74 -12.41 -45.05
C PHE A 18 13.31 -11.86 -44.94
N ASP A 19 12.37 -12.61 -45.52
CA ASP A 19 10.94 -12.34 -45.49
C ASP A 19 10.24 -13.35 -44.57
N LEU A 20 9.16 -12.94 -43.92
CA LEU A 20 8.31 -13.82 -43.09
C LEU A 20 6.83 -13.55 -43.35
N ASN A 21 6.01 -14.59 -43.21
CA ASN A 21 4.56 -14.53 -43.36
C ASN A 21 3.86 -15.19 -42.17
N LEU A 22 3.66 -14.43 -41.10
CA LEU A 22 3.18 -14.97 -39.83
C LEU A 22 1.64 -14.97 -39.76
N PRO A 23 1.00 -16.07 -39.31
CA PRO A 23 -0.44 -16.14 -39.21
C PRO A 23 -0.97 -15.24 -38.07
N ARG A 24 -2.02 -14.47 -38.37
CA ARG A 24 -2.65 -13.59 -37.36
C ARG A 24 -3.61 -14.38 -36.48
N ASN A 25 -3.84 -13.90 -35.25
CA ASN A 25 -4.71 -14.53 -34.23
C ASN A 25 -4.25 -15.94 -33.84
N LYS A 26 -2.94 -16.18 -33.93
CA LYS A 26 -2.30 -17.45 -33.61
C LYS A 26 -1.23 -17.27 -32.54
N PHE A 27 -0.89 -18.39 -31.91
CA PHE A 27 0.24 -18.50 -31.01
C PHE A 27 1.51 -18.82 -31.79
N ILE A 28 2.34 -17.81 -32.03
CA ILE A 28 3.61 -17.93 -32.75
C ILE A 28 4.77 -18.02 -31.76
N VAL A 29 5.69 -18.95 -31.96
CA VAL A 29 6.93 -19.07 -31.18
C VAL A 29 8.15 -18.81 -32.07
N ILE A 30 9.06 -17.95 -31.61
CA ILE A 30 10.37 -17.74 -32.21
C ILE A 30 11.39 -18.47 -31.34
N THR A 31 12.12 -19.41 -31.93
CA THR A 31 13.12 -20.22 -31.25
C THR A 31 14.47 -20.19 -31.97
N GLY A 32 15.45 -20.92 -31.43
CA GLY A 32 16.82 -21.00 -31.96
C GLY A 32 17.88 -20.49 -30.98
N VAL A 33 19.17 -20.66 -31.29
CA VAL A 33 20.27 -20.47 -30.32
C VAL A 33 20.38 -19.04 -29.74
N SER A 34 21.02 -18.88 -28.58
CA SER A 34 21.26 -17.55 -28.00
C SER A 34 22.10 -16.69 -28.94
N GLY A 35 21.66 -15.45 -29.19
CA GLY A 35 22.30 -14.56 -30.17
C GLY A 35 21.97 -14.85 -31.64
N SER A 36 21.02 -15.74 -31.95
CA SER A 36 20.62 -16.01 -33.35
C SER A 36 19.81 -14.88 -34.00
N GLY A 37 19.33 -13.91 -33.22
CA GLY A 37 18.53 -12.78 -33.72
C GLY A 37 17.06 -12.79 -33.27
N LYS A 38 16.65 -13.68 -32.36
CA LYS A 38 15.27 -13.77 -31.84
C LYS A 38 14.72 -12.44 -31.32
N SER A 39 15.45 -11.81 -30.40
CA SER A 39 15.04 -10.52 -29.83
C SER A 39 15.09 -9.39 -30.87
N SER A 40 16.06 -9.42 -31.78
CA SER A 40 16.16 -8.46 -32.89
C SER A 40 14.91 -8.49 -33.77
N LEU A 41 14.40 -9.69 -34.06
CA LEU A 41 13.18 -9.87 -34.85
C LEU A 41 11.93 -9.50 -34.03
N ALA A 42 11.76 -10.10 -32.86
CA ALA A 42 10.54 -9.96 -32.05
C ALA A 42 10.38 -8.55 -31.48
N PHE A 43 11.42 -8.03 -30.82
CA PHE A 43 11.36 -6.79 -30.05
C PHE A 43 11.83 -5.58 -30.85
N ASP A 44 13.02 -5.65 -31.43
CA ASP A 44 13.64 -4.50 -32.08
C ASP A 44 13.06 -4.21 -33.47
N THR A 45 12.38 -5.18 -34.08
CA THR A 45 11.67 -5.02 -35.35
C THR A 45 10.15 -5.01 -35.19
N ILE A 46 9.54 -6.16 -34.86
CA ILE A 46 8.08 -6.34 -34.92
C ILE A 46 7.38 -5.48 -33.85
N TYR A 47 7.76 -5.62 -32.59
CA TYR A 47 7.20 -4.82 -31.49
C TYR A 47 7.48 -3.33 -31.69
N ALA A 48 8.73 -2.96 -31.99
CA ALA A 48 9.13 -1.57 -32.19
C ALA A 48 8.29 -0.87 -33.28
N GLU A 49 8.08 -1.54 -34.43
CA GLU A 49 7.27 -1.01 -35.52
C GLU A 49 5.79 -0.92 -35.13
N GLY A 50 5.26 -1.93 -34.42
CA GLY A 50 3.86 -1.93 -33.97
C GLY A 50 3.53 -0.86 -32.96
N GLN A 51 4.42 -0.65 -32.00
CA GLN A 51 4.30 0.43 -31.05
C GLN A 51 4.43 1.79 -31.75
N ARG A 52 5.43 1.97 -32.63
CA ARG A 52 5.66 3.24 -33.33
C ARG A 52 4.44 3.66 -34.15
N ARG A 53 3.90 2.75 -35.00
CA ARG A 53 2.73 3.04 -35.85
C ARG A 53 1.50 3.43 -35.04
N TYR A 54 1.29 2.79 -33.89
CA TYR A 54 0.19 3.12 -33.01
C TYR A 54 0.38 4.51 -32.36
N VAL A 55 1.56 4.79 -31.80
CA VAL A 55 1.83 6.08 -31.12
C VAL A 55 1.85 7.26 -32.12
N GLU A 56 2.32 7.04 -33.37
CA GLU A 56 2.24 8.02 -34.47
C GLU A 56 0.80 8.43 -34.83
N SER A 57 -0.20 7.63 -34.43
CA SER A 57 -1.62 7.92 -34.64
C SER A 57 -2.27 8.70 -33.49
N LEU A 58 -1.65 8.75 -32.30
CA LEU A 58 -2.24 9.35 -31.10
C LEU A 58 -2.34 10.88 -31.18
N SER A 59 -1.31 11.55 -31.69
CA SER A 59 -1.33 13.01 -31.89
C SER A 59 -0.28 13.48 -32.89
N ALA A 60 -0.52 14.64 -33.51
CA ALA A 60 0.46 15.30 -34.38
C ALA A 60 1.76 15.65 -33.63
N TYR A 61 1.65 15.99 -32.34
CA TYR A 61 2.82 16.26 -31.48
C TYR A 61 3.65 14.99 -31.23
N ALA A 62 3.02 13.87 -30.87
CA ALA A 62 3.72 12.60 -30.66
C ALA A 62 4.48 12.15 -31.92
N ARG A 63 3.92 12.41 -33.12
CA ARG A 63 4.58 12.11 -34.39
C ARG A 63 5.92 12.86 -34.54
N GLN A 64 6.00 14.13 -34.16
CA GLN A 64 7.25 14.92 -34.22
C GLN A 64 8.35 14.35 -33.31
N PHE A 65 7.99 13.79 -32.14
CA PHE A 65 8.96 13.15 -31.25
C PHE A 65 9.43 11.79 -31.78
N LEU A 66 8.52 11.04 -32.41
CA LEU A 66 8.83 9.71 -32.95
C LEU A 66 9.66 9.77 -34.24
N GLU A 67 9.55 10.84 -35.03
CA GLU A 67 10.40 11.07 -36.21
C GLU A 67 11.90 11.16 -35.85
N GLN A 68 12.23 11.50 -34.60
CA GLN A 68 13.62 11.52 -34.10
C GLN A 68 14.13 10.15 -33.65
N MET A 69 13.24 9.15 -33.50
CA MET A 69 13.64 7.80 -33.13
C MET A 69 14.11 7.01 -34.35
N LYS A 70 15.17 6.21 -34.18
CA LYS A 70 15.66 5.30 -35.22
C LYS A 70 14.54 4.32 -35.59
N ARG A 71 14.19 4.27 -36.87
CA ARG A 71 13.25 3.26 -37.40
C ARG A 71 13.97 1.90 -37.49
N PRO A 72 13.27 0.77 -37.22
CA PRO A 72 13.82 -0.55 -37.49
C PRO A 72 14.21 -0.68 -38.97
N ASP A 73 15.32 -1.37 -39.25
CA ASP A 73 15.80 -1.65 -40.61
C ASP A 73 15.00 -2.82 -41.21
N VAL A 74 13.94 -2.47 -41.93
CA VAL A 74 13.04 -3.39 -42.61
C VAL A 74 12.48 -2.71 -43.86
N ASP A 75 12.34 -3.44 -44.96
CA ASP A 75 11.82 -2.87 -46.22
C ASP A 75 10.32 -2.60 -46.14
N HIS A 76 9.57 -3.57 -45.62
CA HIS A 76 8.12 -3.47 -45.55
C HIS A 76 7.54 -4.35 -44.46
N ILE A 77 6.53 -3.82 -43.75
CA ILE A 77 5.70 -4.63 -42.85
C ILE A 77 4.22 -4.27 -43.05
N GLU A 78 3.36 -5.27 -43.32
CA GLU A 78 1.90 -5.15 -43.42
C GLU A 78 1.20 -6.05 -42.37
N GLY A 79 -0.04 -5.71 -42.00
CA GLY A 79 -0.88 -6.57 -41.15
C GLY A 79 -0.59 -6.46 -39.66
N LEU A 80 0.31 -5.56 -39.26
CA LEU A 80 0.78 -5.44 -37.89
C LEU A 80 -0.23 -4.71 -37.00
N SER A 81 -0.55 -5.31 -35.86
CA SER A 81 -1.46 -4.76 -34.86
C SER A 81 -0.71 -3.87 -33.85
N PRO A 82 -1.40 -2.99 -33.10
CA PRO A 82 -0.77 -2.30 -31.97
C PRO A 82 -0.08 -3.34 -31.06
N ALA A 83 1.20 -3.11 -30.79
CA ALA A 83 2.04 -4.11 -30.13
C ALA A 83 2.28 -3.77 -28.65
N ILE A 84 2.23 -4.78 -27.80
CA ILE A 84 2.55 -4.71 -26.37
C ILE A 84 3.65 -5.70 -26.05
N SER A 85 4.77 -5.20 -25.51
CA SER A 85 5.86 -6.03 -25.04
C SER A 85 5.58 -6.53 -23.63
N ILE A 86 5.99 -7.76 -23.32
CA ILE A 86 6.03 -8.33 -21.98
C ILE A 86 7.44 -8.91 -21.77
N ASP A 87 8.39 -8.02 -21.49
CA ASP A 87 9.81 -8.33 -21.27
C ASP A 87 10.13 -8.48 -19.76
N GLN A 88 11.32 -9.00 -19.46
CA GLN A 88 11.81 -9.17 -18.08
C GLN A 88 12.36 -7.87 -17.46
N LYS A 89 12.15 -6.71 -18.09
CA LYS A 89 12.66 -5.46 -17.54
C LYS A 89 12.02 -5.21 -16.18
N SER A 90 12.87 -5.07 -15.17
CA SER A 90 12.46 -4.94 -13.77
C SER A 90 11.36 -3.90 -13.62
N ALA A 91 10.27 -4.26 -12.91
CA ALA A 91 9.30 -3.31 -12.42
C ALA A 91 10.05 -2.15 -11.74
N GLY A 92 9.73 -0.90 -12.11
CA GLY A 92 10.51 0.27 -11.74
C GLY A 92 10.85 0.33 -10.24
N LYS A 93 11.99 0.93 -9.90
CA LYS A 93 12.51 1.03 -8.50
C LYS A 93 11.70 1.98 -7.59
N ASN A 94 10.44 2.25 -7.91
CA ASN A 94 9.61 3.15 -7.11
C ASN A 94 9.26 2.46 -5.78
N PRO A 95 9.70 2.99 -4.62
CA PRO A 95 9.46 2.37 -3.32
C PRO A 95 7.97 2.32 -2.95
N ARG A 96 7.13 3.15 -3.58
CA ARG A 96 5.68 3.16 -3.36
C ARG A 96 4.92 2.17 -4.24
N SER A 97 5.57 1.51 -5.20
CA SER A 97 4.91 0.53 -6.06
C SER A 97 4.87 -0.85 -5.38
N THR A 98 3.69 -1.48 -5.37
CA THR A 98 3.45 -2.83 -4.85
C THR A 98 2.79 -3.71 -5.92
N VAL A 99 2.68 -5.02 -5.67
CA VAL A 99 1.91 -5.94 -6.51
C VAL A 99 0.48 -5.42 -6.71
N GLY A 100 -0.18 -5.00 -5.63
CA GLY A 100 -1.54 -4.46 -5.66
C GLY A 100 -1.69 -3.19 -6.48
N THR A 101 -0.69 -2.29 -6.51
CA THR A 101 -0.76 -1.09 -7.34
C THR A 101 -0.46 -1.37 -8.81
N VAL A 102 0.48 -2.29 -9.11
CA VAL A 102 0.83 -2.66 -10.50
C VAL A 102 -0.33 -3.40 -11.18
N THR A 103 -1.07 -4.19 -10.40
CA THR A 103 -2.23 -4.97 -10.88
C THR A 103 -3.54 -4.19 -10.82
N GLU A 104 -3.52 -2.95 -10.32
CA GLU A 104 -4.70 -2.11 -10.04
C GLU A 104 -5.71 -2.71 -9.06
N ILE A 105 -5.47 -3.91 -8.51
CA ILE A 105 -6.32 -4.54 -7.49
C ILE A 105 -6.46 -3.61 -6.29
N TYR A 106 -5.37 -2.96 -5.89
CA TYR A 106 -5.39 -2.01 -4.78
C TYR A 106 -6.36 -0.85 -5.04
N ASP A 107 -6.51 -0.39 -6.28
CA ASP A 107 -7.41 0.71 -6.61
C ASP A 107 -8.88 0.31 -6.48
N TYR A 108 -9.23 -0.90 -6.91
CA TYR A 108 -10.55 -1.48 -6.65
C TYR A 108 -10.80 -1.72 -5.17
N LEU A 109 -9.80 -2.13 -4.39
CA LEU A 109 -9.92 -2.22 -2.93
C LEU A 109 -10.20 -0.85 -2.30
N ARG A 110 -9.54 0.21 -2.76
CA ARG A 110 -9.82 1.58 -2.29
C ARG A 110 -11.26 1.99 -2.56
N LEU A 111 -11.81 1.61 -3.71
CA LEU A 111 -13.23 1.83 -4.03
C LEU A 111 -14.15 0.99 -3.14
N LEU A 112 -13.86 -0.30 -2.96
CA LEU A 112 -14.63 -1.22 -2.12
C LEU A 112 -14.75 -0.70 -0.69
N TYR A 113 -13.61 -0.42 -0.05
CA TYR A 113 -13.56 0.08 1.33
C TYR A 113 -14.16 1.47 1.47
N ALA A 114 -14.12 2.31 0.44
CA ALA A 114 -14.80 3.61 0.49
C ALA A 114 -16.33 3.49 0.38
N LYS A 115 -16.84 2.47 -0.32
CA LYS A 115 -18.27 2.34 -0.60
C LYS A 115 -19.04 1.56 0.45
N ILE A 116 -18.46 0.47 0.97
CA ILE A 116 -19.12 -0.43 1.93
C ILE A 116 -18.30 -0.62 3.21
N GLY A 117 -17.22 0.13 3.40
CA GLY A 117 -16.38 0.02 4.58
C GLY A 117 -17.08 0.52 5.83
N VAL A 118 -17.00 -0.28 6.88
CA VAL A 118 -17.47 0.05 8.22
C VAL A 118 -16.33 0.69 9.01
N VAL A 119 -16.52 1.95 9.42
CA VAL A 119 -15.50 2.69 10.17
C VAL A 119 -15.49 2.24 11.62
N HIS A 120 -14.29 1.98 12.15
CA HIS A 120 -14.09 1.78 13.57
C HIS A 120 -13.17 2.87 14.13
N CYS A 121 -13.34 3.19 15.41
CA CYS A 121 -12.44 4.11 16.09
C CYS A 121 -11.05 3.48 16.28
N PRO A 122 -9.95 4.11 15.83
CA PRO A 122 -8.60 3.57 16.06
C PRO A 122 -8.21 3.48 17.54
N GLY A 123 -8.82 4.30 18.41
CA GLY A 123 -8.52 4.33 19.84
C GLY A 123 -9.25 3.28 20.66
N CYS A 124 -10.56 3.09 20.43
CA CYS A 124 -11.41 2.21 21.24
C CYS A 124 -12.03 1.02 20.46
N GLY A 125 -11.82 0.94 19.14
CA GLY A 125 -12.32 -0.14 18.30
C GLY A 125 -13.83 -0.13 18.04
N ARG A 126 -14.59 0.82 18.61
CA ARG A 126 -16.03 0.92 18.43
C ARG A 126 -16.38 1.29 16.99
N GLU A 127 -17.41 0.66 16.44
CA GLU A 127 -18.00 1.01 15.15
C GLU A 127 -18.59 2.43 15.19
N ILE A 128 -18.26 3.24 14.19
CA ILE A 128 -18.71 4.62 14.04
C ILE A 128 -19.74 4.65 12.92
N LYS A 129 -20.97 5.03 13.28
CA LYS A 129 -22.06 5.27 12.33
C LYS A 129 -22.50 6.72 12.47
N ARG A 130 -22.69 7.38 11.32
CA ARG A 130 -23.48 8.61 11.29
C ARG A 130 -24.94 8.18 11.42
N GLN A 131 -25.65 8.76 12.37
CA GLN A 131 -27.06 8.48 12.58
C GLN A 131 -27.86 9.77 12.40
N SER A 132 -28.95 9.71 11.64
CA SER A 132 -29.92 10.83 11.65
C SER A 132 -30.63 10.90 13.00
N VAL A 133 -31.26 12.04 13.29
CA VAL A 133 -32.13 12.18 14.46
C VAL A 133 -33.18 11.06 14.47
N ASP A 134 -33.85 10.84 13.34
CA ASP A 134 -34.86 9.78 13.19
C ASP A 134 -34.29 8.38 13.51
N GLU A 135 -33.10 8.04 12.98
CA GLU A 135 -32.46 6.74 13.26
C GLU A 135 -32.04 6.58 14.72
N ILE A 136 -31.66 7.68 15.39
CA ILE A 136 -31.37 7.69 16.82
C ILE A 136 -32.65 7.42 17.61
N VAL A 137 -33.74 8.13 17.27
CA VAL A 137 -35.05 8.00 17.92
C VAL A 137 -35.60 6.58 17.74
N ASP A 138 -35.63 6.06 16.51
CA ASP A 138 -36.07 4.70 16.20
C ASP A 138 -35.29 3.65 17.00
N ARG A 139 -33.98 3.87 17.15
CA ARG A 139 -33.12 2.96 17.91
C ARG A 139 -33.33 3.06 19.42
N ILE A 140 -33.61 4.26 19.95
CA ILE A 140 -34.00 4.42 21.35
C ILE A 140 -35.32 3.68 21.59
N LEU A 141 -36.33 3.89 20.75
CA LEU A 141 -37.63 3.22 20.85
C LEU A 141 -37.50 1.69 20.77
N GLY A 142 -36.67 1.18 19.86
CA GLY A 142 -36.41 -0.26 19.72
C GLY A 142 -35.67 -0.90 20.91
N LEU A 143 -35.05 -0.10 21.79
CA LEU A 143 -34.38 -0.60 23.00
C LEU A 143 -35.34 -0.70 24.21
N LEU A 144 -36.50 -0.04 24.17
CA LEU A 144 -37.44 0.02 25.27
C LEU A 144 -38.17 -1.32 25.47
N ARG A 145 -38.39 -1.72 26.73
CA ARG A 145 -39.07 -2.95 27.14
C ARG A 145 -40.21 -2.70 28.14
N GLY A 146 -41.08 -1.77 27.80
CA GLY A 146 -42.27 -1.44 28.61
C GLY A 146 -41.99 -0.25 29.52
N LYS A 147 -42.09 -0.43 30.84
CA LYS A 147 -42.03 0.66 31.84
C LYS A 147 -40.62 1.13 32.19
N ASP A 148 -39.79 1.33 31.18
CA ASP A 148 -38.40 1.71 31.35
C ASP A 148 -38.28 3.19 31.77
N ARG A 149 -37.21 3.51 32.50
CA ARG A 149 -36.83 4.89 32.82
C ARG A 149 -35.72 5.35 31.89
N ILE A 150 -36.00 6.40 31.13
CA ILE A 150 -35.08 6.97 30.15
C ILE A 150 -34.52 8.29 30.70
N GLN A 151 -33.20 8.46 30.64
CA GLN A 151 -32.54 9.75 30.84
C GLN A 151 -31.80 10.13 29.56
N ILE A 152 -32.17 11.26 28.97
CA ILE A 152 -31.49 11.81 27.80
C ILE A 152 -30.53 12.89 28.30
N LEU A 153 -29.25 12.66 28.03
CA LEU A 153 -28.13 13.45 28.53
C LEU A 153 -27.32 14.00 27.36
N SER A 154 -26.79 15.20 27.54
CA SER A 154 -25.89 15.85 26.60
C SER A 154 -24.50 15.97 27.19
N PRO A 155 -23.46 15.29 26.66
CA PRO A 155 -22.11 15.31 27.22
C PRO A 155 -21.37 16.60 26.86
N ILE A 156 -21.49 17.62 27.72
CA ILE A 156 -20.94 18.96 27.49
C ILE A 156 -19.44 19.02 27.80
N VAL A 157 -19.00 18.31 28.84
CA VAL A 157 -17.56 18.21 29.20
C VAL A 157 -17.16 16.75 29.32
N LYS A 158 -16.09 16.40 28.61
CA LYS A 158 -15.61 15.02 28.47
C LYS A 158 -14.17 14.91 28.99
N GLY A 159 -14.00 14.61 30.27
CA GLY A 159 -12.69 14.31 30.87
C GLY A 159 -11.68 15.46 30.81
N ARG A 160 -12.14 16.71 30.93
CA ARG A 160 -11.30 17.91 30.88
C ARG A 160 -11.13 18.52 32.27
N LYS A 161 -10.00 19.18 32.50
CA LYS A 161 -9.68 19.82 33.79
C LYS A 161 -10.32 21.20 33.88
N GLY A 162 -10.94 21.52 35.00
CA GLY A 162 -11.50 22.85 35.24
C GLY A 162 -12.55 22.90 36.33
N GLU A 163 -12.86 24.10 36.79
CA GLU A 163 -13.87 24.32 37.85
C GLU A 163 -15.29 24.55 37.29
N TYR A 164 -15.41 24.82 35.98
CA TYR A 164 -16.67 24.94 35.22
C TYR A 164 -17.79 25.83 35.81
N ARG A 165 -17.51 26.73 36.77
CA ARG A 165 -18.53 27.62 37.39
C ARG A 165 -19.35 28.42 36.38
N ARG A 166 -18.68 29.07 35.41
CA ARG A 166 -19.35 29.82 34.34
C ARG A 166 -20.26 28.94 33.49
N LEU A 167 -19.86 27.69 33.25
CA LEU A 167 -20.67 26.74 32.49
C LEU A 167 -21.99 26.45 33.22
N PHE A 168 -21.95 26.24 34.53
CA PHE A 168 -23.17 26.00 35.31
C PHE A 168 -24.07 27.24 35.38
N GLU A 169 -23.50 28.44 35.52
CA GLU A 169 -24.24 29.71 35.46
C GLU A 169 -24.93 29.89 34.10
N ASP A 170 -24.23 29.61 33.00
CA ASP A 170 -24.77 29.70 31.64
C ASP A 170 -25.90 28.68 31.41
N LEU A 171 -25.73 27.44 31.86
CA LEU A 171 -26.78 26.41 31.75
C LEU A 171 -28.03 26.79 32.54
N LYS A 172 -27.85 27.35 33.74
CA LYS A 172 -28.95 27.85 34.57
C LYS A 172 -29.66 29.03 33.93
N ALA A 173 -28.92 29.99 33.36
CA ALA A 173 -29.49 31.13 32.65
C ALA A 173 -30.34 30.71 31.43
N ARG A 174 -30.01 29.55 30.83
CA ARG A 174 -30.76 28.95 29.72
C ARG A 174 -31.94 28.09 30.13
N GLY A 175 -32.20 27.97 31.44
CA GLY A 175 -33.37 27.29 31.99
C GLY A 175 -33.18 25.79 32.28
N PHE A 176 -31.95 25.26 32.20
CA PHE A 176 -31.68 23.89 32.60
C PHE A 176 -31.67 23.74 34.13
N VAL A 177 -32.08 22.57 34.61
CA VAL A 177 -32.32 22.34 36.05
C VAL A 177 -31.30 21.38 36.66
N ARG A 178 -30.80 20.40 35.91
CA ARG A 178 -29.97 19.31 36.44
C ARG A 178 -28.77 19.03 35.56
N VAL A 179 -27.69 18.58 36.19
CA VAL A 179 -26.47 18.16 35.53
C VAL A 179 -25.92 16.92 36.22
N ARG A 180 -25.31 16.02 35.46
CA ARG A 180 -24.57 14.87 35.97
C ARG A 180 -23.08 15.17 35.93
N VAL A 181 -22.42 15.14 37.07
CA VAL A 181 -20.99 15.41 37.22
C VAL A 181 -20.33 14.17 37.80
N ASP A 182 -19.38 13.59 37.06
CA ASP A 182 -18.61 12.41 37.46
C ASP A 182 -19.47 11.22 37.94
N GLY A 183 -20.67 11.07 37.35
CA GLY A 183 -21.61 9.99 37.65
C GLY A 183 -22.73 10.35 38.62
N GLU A 184 -22.62 11.45 39.35
CA GLU A 184 -23.64 11.91 40.31
C GLU A 184 -24.50 13.05 39.74
N ILE A 185 -25.80 13.05 40.05
CA ILE A 185 -26.74 14.06 39.55
C ILE A 185 -26.87 15.19 40.58
N TYR A 186 -26.63 16.42 40.14
CA TYR A 186 -26.73 17.65 40.92
C TYR A 186 -27.85 18.55 40.38
N HIS A 187 -28.48 19.33 41.26
CA HIS A 187 -29.32 20.45 40.84
C HIS A 187 -28.43 21.65 40.52
N LEU A 188 -28.72 22.39 39.45
CA LEU A 188 -27.96 23.59 39.08
C LEU A 188 -28.15 24.76 40.06
N ASP A 189 -29.09 24.65 41.00
CA ASP A 189 -29.25 25.59 42.11
C ASP A 189 -28.35 25.26 43.31
N ASP A 190 -27.82 24.04 43.37
CA ASP A 190 -26.91 23.62 44.44
C ASP A 190 -25.50 24.17 44.20
N GLU A 191 -24.72 24.29 45.27
CA GLU A 191 -23.34 24.77 45.18
C GLU A 191 -22.41 23.65 44.68
N ILE A 192 -22.21 23.56 43.36
CA ILE A 192 -21.31 22.58 42.73
C ILE A 192 -19.87 23.12 42.72
N ARG A 193 -18.98 22.52 43.53
CA ARG A 193 -17.56 22.89 43.59
C ARG A 193 -16.68 21.79 42.99
N LEU A 194 -16.10 22.08 41.82
CA LEU A 194 -15.15 21.20 41.13
C LEU A 194 -13.70 21.66 41.30
N GLU A 195 -12.77 20.72 41.32
CA GLU A 195 -11.33 21.00 41.47
C GLU A 195 -10.66 21.29 40.14
N LYS A 196 -9.98 22.43 40.03
CA LYS A 196 -9.32 22.87 38.79
C LYS A 196 -8.33 21.87 38.18
N ASN A 197 -7.68 21.05 39.01
CA ASN A 197 -6.59 20.17 38.58
C ASN A 197 -7.04 18.73 38.28
N ILE A 198 -8.32 18.41 38.53
CA ILE A 198 -8.92 17.11 38.30
C ILE A 198 -9.69 17.15 36.98
N LYS A 199 -9.70 16.02 36.27
CA LYS A 199 -10.50 15.85 35.04
C LYS A 199 -11.94 15.50 35.43
N HIS A 200 -12.90 16.24 34.89
CA HIS A 200 -14.31 16.05 35.15
C HIS A 200 -15.07 15.65 33.88
N HIS A 201 -16.12 14.84 34.05
CA HIS A 201 -17.13 14.53 33.06
C HIS A 201 -18.45 15.19 33.47
N ILE A 202 -19.01 16.03 32.60
CA ILE A 202 -20.23 16.79 32.86
C ILE A 202 -21.22 16.52 31.74
N ASP A 203 -22.31 15.84 32.08
CA ASP A 203 -23.44 15.61 31.18
C ASP A 203 -24.64 16.46 31.63
N LEU A 204 -25.16 17.32 30.76
CA LEU A 204 -26.41 18.03 31.01
C LEU A 204 -27.58 17.06 30.93
N VAL A 205 -28.49 17.10 31.91
CA VAL A 205 -29.72 16.31 31.88
C VAL A 205 -30.77 17.07 31.08
N VAL A 206 -31.09 16.59 29.88
CA VAL A 206 -32.02 17.26 28.96
C VAL A 206 -33.45 16.87 29.26
N ASP A 207 -33.73 15.57 29.34
CA ASP A 207 -35.06 15.08 29.74
C ASP A 207 -34.94 13.78 30.54
N ARG A 208 -35.98 13.51 31.34
CA ARG A 208 -36.20 12.28 32.08
C ARG A 208 -37.62 11.80 31.81
N ILE A 209 -37.74 10.66 31.16
CA ILE A 209 -39.00 10.10 30.70
C ILE A 209 -39.22 8.79 31.44
N VAL A 210 -40.42 8.60 31.99
CA VAL A 210 -40.89 7.29 32.47
C VAL A 210 -41.89 6.82 31.45
N VAL A 211 -41.64 5.67 30.84
CA VAL A 211 -42.53 5.13 29.80
C VAL A 211 -43.74 4.52 30.51
N GLU A 212 -44.86 5.24 30.51
CA GLU A 212 -46.12 4.76 31.10
C GLU A 212 -47.19 4.50 30.01
N ASP A 213 -47.29 5.40 29.02
CA ASP A 213 -48.15 5.31 27.85
C ASP A 213 -47.36 5.68 26.57
N GLU A 214 -47.71 5.11 25.42
CA GLU A 214 -47.04 5.37 24.13
C GLU A 214 -47.49 6.69 23.46
N ASP A 215 -48.58 7.30 23.93
CA ASP A 215 -49.14 8.54 23.37
C ASP A 215 -48.17 9.73 23.59
N GLY A 216 -47.72 10.33 22.48
CA GLY A 216 -46.81 11.49 22.50
C GLY A 216 -45.35 11.17 22.90
N LEU A 217 -45.02 9.91 23.17
CA LEU A 217 -43.68 9.48 23.54
C LEU A 217 -42.67 9.76 22.41
N LEU A 218 -43.06 9.52 21.16
CA LEU A 218 -42.24 9.77 19.98
C LEU A 218 -41.83 11.25 19.89
N GLU A 219 -42.80 12.17 19.92
CA GLU A 219 -42.55 13.62 19.83
C GLU A 219 -41.62 14.10 20.94
N ARG A 220 -41.87 13.64 22.18
CA ARG A 220 -41.06 14.03 23.34
C ARG A 220 -39.61 13.51 23.27
N ILE A 221 -39.41 12.27 22.82
CA ILE A 221 -38.07 11.71 22.63
C ILE A 221 -37.34 12.47 21.51
N THR A 222 -38.02 12.75 20.39
CA THR A 222 -37.45 13.52 19.28
C THR A 222 -36.98 14.90 19.74
N ASP A 223 -37.83 15.67 20.41
CA ASP A 223 -37.48 17.00 20.93
C ASP A 223 -36.28 16.95 21.89
N ALA A 224 -36.27 15.97 22.79
CA ALA A 224 -35.19 15.79 23.74
C ALA A 224 -33.87 15.37 23.06
N VAL A 225 -33.93 14.53 22.02
CA VAL A 225 -32.76 14.13 21.22
C VAL A 225 -32.20 15.33 20.44
N GLU A 226 -33.04 16.14 19.81
CA GLU A 226 -32.60 17.35 19.09
C GLU A 226 -31.88 18.34 20.02
N VAL A 227 -32.47 18.61 21.19
CA VAL A 227 -31.85 19.48 22.20
C VAL A 227 -30.54 18.86 22.70
N ALA A 228 -30.52 17.55 23.00
CA ALA A 228 -29.32 16.90 23.49
C ALA A 228 -28.17 16.90 22.48
N LEU A 229 -28.46 16.65 21.20
CA LEU A 229 -27.48 16.75 20.12
C LEU A 229 -26.96 18.18 19.97
N LYS A 230 -27.84 19.17 19.97
CA LYS A 230 -27.45 20.58 19.86
C LYS A 230 -26.53 21.02 20.98
N GLU A 231 -26.87 20.70 22.23
CA GLU A 231 -26.04 21.04 23.39
C GLU A 231 -24.74 20.23 23.46
N GLY A 232 -24.74 19.03 22.91
CA GLY A 232 -23.65 18.06 23.01
C GLY A 232 -22.70 18.09 21.83
N GLY A 233 -22.84 19.09 20.95
CA GLY A 233 -22.04 19.21 19.73
C GLY A 233 -22.21 18.02 18.78
N GLY A 234 -23.43 17.51 18.63
CA GLY A 234 -23.75 16.35 17.80
C GLY A 234 -23.56 15.00 18.50
N THR A 235 -23.45 14.97 19.83
CA THR A 235 -23.40 13.73 20.63
C THR A 235 -24.45 13.76 21.73
N LEU A 236 -25.07 12.61 22.04
CA LEU A 236 -25.90 12.45 23.23
C LEU A 236 -25.62 11.11 23.91
N ARG A 237 -25.97 11.02 25.20
CA ARG A 237 -25.96 9.80 25.98
C ARG A 237 -27.38 9.53 26.46
N VAL A 238 -27.82 8.29 26.37
CA VAL A 238 -29.14 7.84 26.82
C VAL A 238 -28.94 6.75 27.85
N ILE A 239 -29.57 6.87 29.00
CA ILE A 239 -29.58 5.84 30.04
C ILE A 239 -30.96 5.23 30.08
N ILE A 240 -31.04 3.92 29.87
CA ILE A 240 -32.29 3.14 29.93
C ILE A 240 -32.09 2.08 31.01
N ASP A 241 -32.82 2.20 32.14
CA ASP A 241 -32.75 1.25 33.27
C ASP A 241 -31.31 0.83 33.63
N GLU A 242 -30.45 1.83 33.86
CA GLU A 242 -29.02 1.71 34.20
C GLU A 242 -28.07 1.32 33.05
N SER A 243 -28.60 0.95 31.88
CA SER A 243 -27.79 0.71 30.68
C SER A 243 -27.47 2.01 29.95
N GLU A 244 -26.17 2.31 29.78
CA GLU A 244 -25.73 3.51 29.06
C GLU A 244 -25.54 3.24 27.56
N HIS A 245 -26.22 4.05 26.74
CA HIS A 245 -26.10 4.08 25.29
C HIS A 245 -25.60 5.45 24.84
N LEU A 246 -24.78 5.49 23.80
CA LEU A 246 -24.22 6.74 23.30
C LEU A 246 -24.41 6.83 21.80
N PHE A 247 -24.99 7.95 21.36
CA PHE A 247 -25.38 8.24 19.99
C PHE A 247 -24.67 9.51 19.50
N SER A 248 -24.44 9.58 18.20
CA SER A 248 -23.84 10.77 17.58
C SER A 248 -24.43 11.01 16.20
N GLU A 249 -24.79 12.27 15.96
CA GLU A 249 -25.11 12.81 14.64
C GLU A 249 -23.83 13.18 13.86
N ALA A 250 -22.77 13.55 14.60
CA ALA A 250 -21.45 13.75 14.06
C ALA A 250 -20.81 12.40 13.69
N PHE A 251 -20.07 12.36 12.57
CA PHE A 251 -19.24 11.20 12.25
C PHE A 251 -17.99 11.23 13.13
N SER A 252 -18.14 11.08 14.45
CA SER A 252 -17.07 11.20 15.44
C SER A 252 -17.13 10.09 16.49
N CYS A 253 -15.98 9.77 17.09
CA CYS A 253 -15.92 8.82 18.18
C CYS A 253 -16.33 9.51 19.49
N PRO A 254 -17.35 9.02 20.18
CA PRO A 254 -17.84 9.67 21.39
C PRO A 254 -16.95 9.50 22.62
N VAL A 255 -16.05 8.51 22.59
CA VAL A 255 -15.12 8.20 23.69
C VAL A 255 -13.77 8.86 23.46
N CYS A 256 -13.27 8.82 22.22
CA CYS A 256 -11.94 9.29 21.87
C CYS A 256 -11.92 10.71 21.29
N GLU A 257 -13.09 11.31 21.03
CA GLU A 257 -13.22 12.64 20.40
C GLU A 257 -12.46 12.73 19.06
N ILE A 258 -12.40 11.62 18.32
CA ILE A 258 -11.80 11.58 16.99
C ILE A 258 -12.90 11.86 15.98
N ASP A 259 -12.76 12.94 15.22
CA ASP A 259 -13.63 13.23 14.09
C ASP A 259 -13.21 12.41 12.88
N PHE A 260 -14.19 11.91 12.15
CA PHE A 260 -14.02 11.18 10.91
C PHE A 260 -14.62 11.97 9.75
N GLU A 261 -13.92 11.96 8.61
CA GLU A 261 -14.44 12.48 7.36
C GLU A 261 -15.19 11.38 6.60
N GLU A 262 -16.00 11.76 5.62
CA GLU A 262 -16.64 10.79 4.73
C GLU A 262 -15.60 9.90 4.04
N LEU A 263 -15.94 8.61 3.95
CA LEU A 263 -15.06 7.65 3.32
C LEU A 263 -14.92 7.96 1.83
N SER A 264 -13.69 8.29 1.43
CA SER A 264 -13.33 8.48 0.05
C SER A 264 -12.21 7.50 -0.36
N PRO A 265 -12.12 7.11 -1.64
CA PRO A 265 -11.04 6.24 -2.11
C PRO A 265 -9.63 6.81 -1.90
N ARG A 266 -9.51 8.12 -1.64
CA ARG A 266 -8.23 8.78 -1.36
C ARG A 266 -7.72 8.50 0.05
N LEU A 267 -8.63 8.30 1.01
CA LEU A 267 -8.30 7.90 2.39
C LEU A 267 -7.55 6.57 2.43
N PHE A 268 -7.80 5.68 1.47
CA PHE A 268 -7.14 4.37 1.38
C PHE A 268 -5.88 4.39 0.51
N SER A 269 -5.44 5.55 0.01
CA SER A 269 -4.24 5.67 -0.80
C SER A 269 -3.05 6.11 0.03
N PHE A 270 -2.04 5.25 0.16
CA PHE A 270 -0.75 5.62 0.74
C PHE A 270 0.08 6.54 -0.18
N ASN A 271 -0.34 6.75 -1.44
CA ASN A 271 0.26 7.73 -2.34
C ASN A 271 -0.36 9.14 -2.17
N SER A 272 -1.41 9.25 -1.35
CA SER A 272 -2.11 10.50 -1.08
C SER A 272 -1.84 10.94 0.36
N PRO A 273 -1.59 12.22 0.63
CA PRO A 273 -1.41 12.70 2.01
C PRO A 273 -2.63 12.44 2.90
N TYR A 274 -3.83 12.32 2.32
CA TYR A 274 -5.06 12.00 3.04
C TYR A 274 -5.06 10.60 3.66
N GLY A 275 -4.46 9.62 2.99
CA GLY A 275 -4.44 8.21 3.43
C GLY A 275 -3.10 7.71 3.94
N ALA A 276 -2.01 8.39 3.58
CA ALA A 276 -0.66 8.02 3.95
C ALA A 276 -0.43 8.13 5.46
N CYS A 277 0.35 7.20 6.02
CA CYS A 277 0.88 7.33 7.37
C CYS A 277 1.70 8.63 7.45
N PRO A 278 1.39 9.54 8.40
CA PRO A 278 2.03 10.85 8.49
C PRO A 278 3.52 10.74 8.83
N HIS A 279 3.92 9.65 9.50
CA HIS A 279 5.30 9.45 9.91
C HIS A 279 6.18 8.88 8.79
N CYS A 280 5.72 7.93 7.98
CA CYS A 280 6.52 7.43 6.85
C CYS A 280 6.12 7.99 5.49
N GLU A 281 5.19 8.95 5.43
CA GLU A 281 4.66 9.55 4.19
C GLU A 281 4.25 8.47 3.16
N GLY A 282 3.61 7.41 3.65
CA GLY A 282 3.13 6.31 2.81
C GLY A 282 4.20 5.35 2.29
N LEU A 283 5.47 5.47 2.72
CA LEU A 283 6.52 4.52 2.33
C LEU A 283 6.40 3.17 3.04
N GLY A 284 5.79 3.14 4.23
CA GLY A 284 5.65 1.94 5.07
C GLY A 284 6.94 1.51 5.77
N ALA A 285 8.08 1.90 5.24
CA ALA A 285 9.38 1.66 5.84
C ALA A 285 10.20 2.94 5.94
N ARG A 286 11.21 2.91 6.80
CA ARG A 286 12.22 3.96 6.90
C ARG A 286 13.60 3.31 6.75
N MET A 287 14.48 4.02 6.05
CA MET A 287 15.91 3.71 6.12
C MET A 287 16.40 4.17 7.49
N MET A 288 16.81 3.22 8.32
CA MET A 288 17.41 3.48 9.62
C MET A 288 18.77 2.82 9.69
N ILE A 289 19.67 3.39 10.49
CA ILE A 289 20.97 2.79 10.75
C ILE A 289 20.76 1.53 11.59
N ASP A 290 21.41 0.45 11.17
CA ASP A 290 21.39 -0.82 11.87
C ASP A 290 22.65 -0.95 12.73
N GLU A 291 22.47 -1.13 14.05
CA GLU A 291 23.57 -1.29 15.01
C GLU A 291 24.48 -2.47 14.68
N GLU A 292 23.94 -3.56 14.15
CA GLU A 292 24.72 -4.75 13.77
C GLU A 292 25.57 -4.49 12.52
N LEU A 293 25.21 -3.50 11.68
CA LEU A 293 26.07 -3.07 10.57
C LEU A 293 27.15 -2.09 11.05
N VAL A 294 26.84 -1.30 12.08
CA VAL A 294 27.78 -0.33 12.70
C VAL A 294 28.84 -1.05 13.53
N VAL A 295 28.45 -2.06 14.31
CA VAL A 295 29.32 -2.91 15.15
C VAL A 295 29.10 -4.39 14.79
N PRO A 296 29.63 -4.85 13.65
CA PRO A 296 29.38 -6.21 13.16
C PRO A 296 30.06 -7.29 13.99
N ASP A 297 31.19 -6.98 14.62
CA ASP A 297 31.89 -7.88 15.52
C ASP A 297 32.05 -7.21 16.89
N LYS A 298 31.14 -7.54 17.81
CA LYS A 298 31.14 -7.01 19.18
C LYS A 298 32.23 -7.65 20.06
N SER A 299 32.98 -8.65 19.57
CA SER A 299 34.13 -9.21 20.28
C SER A 299 35.39 -8.35 20.14
N LEU A 300 35.42 -7.44 19.18
CA LEU A 300 36.49 -6.47 19.04
C LEU A 300 36.35 -5.34 20.06
N SER A 301 37.47 -4.82 20.52
CA SER A 301 37.55 -3.60 21.33
C SER A 301 37.40 -2.34 20.47
N LEU A 302 37.20 -1.18 21.12
CA LEU A 302 37.17 0.11 20.43
C LEU A 302 38.50 0.41 19.72
N MET A 303 39.62 -0.02 20.30
CA MET A 303 40.96 0.12 19.73
C MET A 303 41.19 -0.75 18.48
N GLU A 304 40.57 -1.93 18.43
CA GLU A 304 40.64 -2.83 17.28
C GLU A 304 39.70 -2.39 16.14
N GLY A 305 38.86 -1.40 16.40
CA GLY A 305 37.94 -0.83 15.42
C GLY A 305 36.58 -1.51 15.38
N ALA A 306 36.01 -1.84 16.54
CA ALA A 306 34.65 -2.37 16.66
C ALA A 306 33.60 -1.51 15.92
N ILE A 307 33.76 -0.18 15.90
CA ILE A 307 32.84 0.75 15.25
C ILE A 307 33.29 1.01 13.81
N ARG A 308 32.69 0.31 12.87
CA ARG A 308 33.09 0.28 11.46
C ARG A 308 32.97 1.62 10.70
N PRO A 309 31.93 2.45 10.93
CA PRO A 309 31.81 3.75 10.26
C PRO A 309 32.91 4.75 10.63
N TRP A 310 33.60 4.52 11.75
CA TRP A 310 34.72 5.34 12.17
C TRP A 310 36.03 4.76 11.65
N GLY A 311 36.84 5.63 11.04
CA GLY A 311 38.20 5.25 10.61
C GLY A 311 39.16 5.18 11.80
N ARG A 312 40.26 4.45 11.62
CA ARG A 312 41.39 4.33 12.57
C ARG A 312 42.29 5.58 12.58
N GLY A 313 41.69 6.76 12.56
CA GLY A 313 42.39 8.05 12.49
C GLY A 313 42.71 8.62 13.88
N ARG A 314 43.72 9.50 13.94
CA ARG A 314 44.15 10.21 15.16
C ARG A 314 43.00 10.95 15.86
N TYR A 315 42.10 11.54 15.07
CA TYR A 315 40.92 12.26 15.57
C TYR A 315 39.93 11.34 16.31
N THR A 316 39.59 10.19 15.73
CA THR A 316 38.72 9.18 16.35
C THR A 316 39.31 8.69 17.67
N TYR A 317 40.61 8.42 17.69
CA TYR A 317 41.32 7.98 18.90
C TYR A 317 41.26 9.03 20.01
N GLN A 318 41.57 10.30 19.71
CA GLN A 318 41.52 11.39 20.70
C GLN A 318 40.11 11.56 21.28
N MET A 319 39.07 11.47 20.44
CA MET A 319 37.67 11.54 20.88
C MET A 319 37.30 10.38 21.80
N LEU A 320 37.63 9.14 21.41
CA LEU A 320 37.34 7.94 22.22
C LEU A 320 38.08 7.94 23.55
N GLN A 321 39.36 8.35 23.56
CA GLN A 321 40.15 8.49 24.78
C GLN A 321 39.50 9.51 25.73
N ALA A 322 39.08 10.66 25.21
CA ALA A 322 38.46 11.69 26.03
C ALA A 322 37.09 11.24 26.61
N LEU A 323 36.35 10.38 25.90
CA LEU A 323 35.15 9.72 26.43
C LEU A 323 35.51 8.68 27.51
N ALA A 324 36.53 7.87 27.27
CA ALA A 324 37.02 6.85 28.20
C ALA A 324 37.44 7.46 29.55
N ASP A 325 38.21 8.55 29.52
CA ASP A 325 38.68 9.24 30.73
C ASP A 325 37.52 9.86 31.54
N ARG A 326 36.50 10.39 30.85
CA ARG A 326 35.35 11.05 31.49
C ARG A 326 34.38 10.07 32.11
N PHE A 327 34.02 9.02 31.37
CA PHE A 327 32.98 8.07 31.76
C PHE A 327 33.55 6.81 32.43
N GLY A 328 34.88 6.70 32.55
CA GLY A 328 35.54 5.67 33.33
C GLY A 328 35.45 4.28 32.72
N PHE A 329 35.69 4.14 31.41
CA PHE A 329 35.74 2.84 30.73
C PHE A 329 37.05 2.62 29.97
N SER A 330 37.43 1.36 29.73
CA SER A 330 38.63 1.01 28.95
C SER A 330 38.29 0.80 27.49
N MET A 331 39.11 1.33 26.58
CA MET A 331 38.97 1.13 25.13
C MET A 331 39.52 -0.21 24.62
N GLN A 332 40.17 -0.99 25.50
CA GLN A 332 40.79 -2.28 25.18
C GLN A 332 39.86 -3.45 25.48
N VAL A 333 38.75 -3.21 26.17
CA VAL A 333 37.72 -4.21 26.46
C VAL A 333 36.88 -4.44 25.19
N PRO A 334 36.52 -5.70 24.86
CA PRO A 334 35.56 -6.00 23.80
C PRO A 334 34.27 -5.19 23.93
N PHE A 335 33.71 -4.74 22.80
CA PHE A 335 32.53 -3.88 22.81
C PHE A 335 31.34 -4.51 23.55
N ARG A 336 31.12 -5.82 23.38
CA ARG A 336 30.06 -6.58 24.07
C ARG A 336 30.20 -6.58 25.60
N ASP A 337 31.42 -6.44 26.10
CA ASP A 337 31.77 -6.54 27.53
C ASP A 337 31.80 -5.15 28.20
N LEU A 338 31.61 -4.06 27.44
CA LEU A 338 31.39 -2.72 27.98
C LEU A 338 30.03 -2.62 28.68
N ASP A 339 29.93 -1.76 29.69
CA ASP A 339 28.63 -1.45 30.33
C ASP A 339 27.60 -1.02 29.27
N PRO A 340 26.36 -1.59 29.26
CA PRO A 340 25.32 -1.22 28.31
C PRO A 340 25.03 0.28 28.22
N LYS A 341 25.20 1.04 29.31
CA LYS A 341 25.07 2.51 29.30
C LYS A 341 26.16 3.16 28.46
N ILE A 342 27.39 2.65 28.54
CA ILE A 342 28.52 3.13 27.73
C ILE A 342 28.33 2.75 26.27
N GLN A 343 27.89 1.51 25.97
CA GLN A 343 27.55 1.10 24.60
C GLN A 343 26.51 2.05 24.00
N ARG A 344 25.43 2.33 24.74
CA ARG A 344 24.37 3.25 24.31
C ARG A 344 24.89 4.68 24.14
N MET A 345 25.69 5.19 25.06
CA MET A 345 26.30 6.52 24.97
C MET A 345 27.19 6.65 23.72
N ILE A 346 27.98 5.63 23.40
CA ILE A 346 28.82 5.63 22.20
C ILE A 346 27.97 5.66 20.92
N LEU A 347 26.92 4.83 20.86
CA LEU A 347 26.06 4.72 19.68
C LEU A 347 25.13 5.93 19.50
N TYR A 348 24.51 6.40 20.57
CA TYR A 348 23.41 7.38 20.54
C TYR A 348 23.75 8.75 21.14
N GLY A 349 24.92 8.88 21.76
CA GLY A 349 25.33 10.11 22.44
C GLY A 349 24.88 10.18 23.92
N PRO A 350 25.30 11.23 24.65
CA PRO A 350 24.91 11.46 26.04
C PRO A 350 23.41 11.78 26.19
N GLU A 351 22.78 11.31 27.28
CA GLU A 351 21.32 11.41 27.48
C GLU A 351 20.80 12.85 27.66
N ASP A 352 21.64 13.80 28.06
CA ASP A 352 21.26 15.20 28.33
C ASP A 352 21.16 16.08 27.07
N GLY A 353 21.36 15.53 25.86
CA GLY A 353 21.25 16.28 24.60
C GLY A 353 22.33 17.33 24.37
N GLU A 354 23.26 17.53 25.31
CA GLU A 354 24.41 18.40 25.14
C GLU A 354 25.47 17.75 24.24
N ILE A 355 25.79 18.45 23.14
CA ILE A 355 26.92 18.11 22.27
C ILE A 355 28.21 18.35 23.06
N TRP A 356 28.77 17.29 23.66
CA TRP A 356 29.92 17.40 24.54
C TRP A 356 31.20 17.74 23.77
N LYS A 357 31.80 18.90 24.04
CA LYS A 357 33.06 19.33 23.42
C LYS A 357 34.25 18.82 24.23
N TYR A 358 35.14 18.06 23.59
CA TYR A 358 36.43 17.68 24.16
C TYR A 358 37.50 18.73 23.81
N PRO A 359 38.65 18.76 24.53
CA PRO A 359 39.56 19.91 24.57
C PRO A 359 40.08 20.44 23.22
N GLU A 360 40.00 19.66 22.14
CA GLU A 360 40.50 20.02 20.79
C GLU A 360 39.45 19.81 19.67
N GLY A 361 38.16 19.60 19.97
CA GLY A 361 37.22 19.08 18.96
C GLY A 361 35.78 19.58 18.94
N LYS A 362 35.09 19.25 17.84
CA LYS A 362 33.62 19.35 17.68
C LYS A 362 32.96 18.40 18.68
N GLY A 363 31.78 18.75 19.17
CA GLY A 363 31.20 17.93 20.23
C GLY A 363 30.65 16.59 19.78
N PHE A 364 30.53 15.68 20.74
CA PHE A 364 30.16 14.29 20.57
C PHE A 364 28.64 14.12 20.59
N GLU A 365 28.10 13.65 19.47
CA GLU A 365 26.65 13.41 19.28
C GLU A 365 26.30 11.91 19.23
N GLY A 366 27.29 11.01 19.32
CA GLY A 366 27.12 9.57 19.08
C GLY A 366 27.30 9.16 17.61
N VAL A 367 27.61 7.88 17.38
CA VAL A 367 27.86 7.34 16.02
C VAL A 367 26.61 7.46 15.13
N ILE A 368 25.45 7.05 15.64
CA ILE A 368 24.20 6.97 14.87
C ILE A 368 23.68 8.37 14.52
N PRO A 369 23.56 9.34 15.47
CA PRO A 369 23.17 10.70 15.11
C PRO A 369 24.14 11.37 14.13
N TRP A 370 25.45 11.14 14.28
CA TRP A 370 26.46 11.65 13.34
C TRP A 370 26.26 11.13 11.91
N MET A 371 26.03 9.83 11.75
CA MET A 371 25.74 9.23 10.45
C MET A 371 24.41 9.72 9.87
N MET A 372 23.35 9.82 10.69
CA MET A 372 22.04 10.32 10.25
C MET A 372 22.12 11.77 9.77
N ARG A 373 22.89 12.62 10.45
CA ARG A 373 23.14 14.00 10.02
C ARG A 373 23.86 14.05 8.67
N ARG A 374 24.89 13.22 8.47
CA ARG A 374 25.60 13.06 7.19
C ARG A 374 24.73 12.50 6.07
N TYR A 375 23.72 11.69 6.39
CA TYR A 375 22.76 11.18 5.41
C TYR A 375 21.75 12.25 4.98
N ARG A 376 21.27 13.06 5.94
CA ARG A 376 20.32 14.16 5.66
C ARG A 376 20.95 15.28 4.84
N ASP A 377 22.25 15.52 4.97
CA ASP A 377 22.97 16.54 4.19
C ASP A 377 22.79 16.32 2.66
N PRO A 378 22.16 17.27 1.95
CA PRO A 378 21.87 17.15 0.51
C PRO A 378 23.09 17.39 -0.39
N THR A 379 24.18 17.93 0.14
CA THR A 379 25.31 18.40 -0.68
C THR A 379 26.22 17.27 -1.17
N SER A 380 26.24 16.11 -0.52
CA SER A 380 27.18 15.02 -0.83
C SER A 380 26.49 13.69 -1.12
N ARG A 381 26.33 13.36 -2.42
CA ARG A 381 25.86 12.04 -2.88
C ARG A 381 26.77 10.90 -2.43
N TRP A 382 28.07 11.13 -2.35
CA TRP A 382 29.03 10.15 -1.87
C TRP A 382 28.81 9.85 -0.38
N SER A 383 28.65 10.88 0.46
CA SER A 383 28.39 10.70 1.89
C SER A 383 27.11 9.91 2.15
N ARG A 384 26.04 10.15 1.37
CA ARG A 384 24.80 9.37 1.46
C ARG A 384 25.02 7.90 1.14
N ARG A 385 25.66 7.58 0.01
CA ARG A 385 25.97 6.19 -0.38
C ARG A 385 26.84 5.45 0.63
N GLU A 386 27.78 6.14 1.28
CA GLU A 386 28.60 5.56 2.34
C GLU A 386 27.78 5.21 3.58
N VAL A 387 26.86 6.09 4.00
CA VAL A 387 25.98 5.83 5.16
C VAL A 387 24.95 4.74 4.85
N GLU A 388 24.41 4.70 3.63
CA GLU A 388 23.42 3.69 3.18
C GLU A 388 23.90 2.25 3.36
N ARG A 389 25.22 2.00 3.33
CA ARG A 389 25.80 0.66 3.59
C ARG A 389 25.55 0.14 5.00
N TYR A 390 25.26 1.03 5.94
CA TYR A 390 25.00 0.73 7.34
C TYR A 390 23.51 0.86 7.69
N MET A 391 22.66 1.06 6.69
CA MET A 391 21.24 1.24 6.89
C MET A 391 20.49 -0.02 6.48
N ARG A 392 19.42 -0.33 7.21
CA ARG A 392 18.41 -1.30 6.79
C ARG A 392 17.06 -0.62 6.63
N VAL A 393 16.25 -1.19 5.77
CA VAL A 393 14.85 -0.85 5.63
C VAL A 393 14.13 -1.49 6.81
N ILE A 394 13.66 -0.67 7.75
CA ILE A 394 12.89 -1.14 8.90
C ILE A 394 11.43 -0.73 8.69
N PRO A 395 10.45 -1.63 8.96
CA PRO A 395 9.04 -1.26 8.96
C PRO A 395 8.80 -0.05 9.87
N CYS A 396 7.96 0.87 9.42
CA CYS A 396 7.63 2.04 10.20
C CYS A 396 6.90 1.62 11.48
N LYS A 397 7.42 2.03 12.65
CA LYS A 397 6.85 1.66 13.96
C LYS A 397 5.40 2.12 14.17
N GLU A 398 4.99 3.23 13.54
CA GLU A 398 3.64 3.80 13.73
C GLU A 398 2.56 3.11 12.89
N CYS A 399 2.87 2.82 11.62
CA CYS A 399 1.94 2.10 10.75
C CYS A 399 2.19 0.58 10.70
N GLY A 400 3.26 0.09 11.33
CA GLY A 400 3.65 -1.32 11.30
C GLY A 400 4.02 -1.85 9.91
N GLY A 401 4.38 -0.98 8.96
CA GLY A 401 4.63 -1.39 7.56
C GLY A 401 3.48 -1.14 6.58
N THR A 402 2.27 -0.94 7.10
CA THR A 402 1.02 -0.87 6.29
C THR A 402 0.87 0.37 5.40
N ARG A 403 1.75 1.38 5.56
CA ARG A 403 1.77 2.64 4.79
C ARG A 403 0.60 3.59 5.03
N LEU A 404 -0.46 3.16 5.71
CA LEU A 404 -1.70 3.92 5.89
C LEU A 404 -1.79 4.62 7.24
N ASN A 405 -2.58 5.70 7.29
CA ASN A 405 -2.91 6.39 8.52
C ASN A 405 -3.78 5.52 9.46
N PRO A 406 -3.97 5.89 10.74
CA PRO A 406 -4.76 5.10 11.68
C PRO A 406 -6.24 4.94 11.28
N ILE A 407 -6.86 5.97 10.70
CA ILE A 407 -8.29 5.96 10.34
C ILE A 407 -8.55 4.95 9.21
N ALA A 408 -7.78 5.01 8.13
CA ALA A 408 -7.90 4.12 6.98
C ALA A 408 -7.72 2.64 7.37
N ARG A 409 -6.83 2.36 8.33
CA ARG A 409 -6.63 0.99 8.87
C ARG A 409 -7.80 0.49 9.71
N ALA A 410 -8.57 1.39 10.30
CA ALA A 410 -9.68 1.04 11.17
C ALA A 410 -10.99 0.80 10.38
N VAL A 411 -11.01 1.08 9.08
CA VAL A 411 -12.15 0.72 8.21
C VAL A 411 -12.07 -0.75 7.83
N LYS A 412 -13.20 -1.45 7.97
CA LYS A 412 -13.29 -2.89 7.72
C LYS A 412 -14.38 -3.24 6.73
N VAL A 413 -14.13 -4.25 5.89
CA VAL A 413 -15.12 -4.90 5.03
C VAL A 413 -15.13 -6.38 5.39
N GLY A 414 -16.29 -6.95 5.71
CA GLY A 414 -16.37 -8.35 6.17
C GLY A 414 -15.53 -8.64 7.42
N GLY A 415 -15.31 -7.63 8.28
CA GLY A 415 -14.47 -7.73 9.48
C GLY A 415 -12.95 -7.58 9.25
N MET A 416 -12.50 -7.44 7.99
CA MET A 416 -11.08 -7.32 7.62
C MET A 416 -10.71 -5.89 7.23
N GLY A 417 -9.56 -5.42 7.71
CA GLY A 417 -9.01 -4.12 7.29
C GLY A 417 -8.27 -4.19 5.95
N ILE A 418 -8.19 -3.07 5.21
CA ILE A 418 -7.56 -3.06 3.88
C ILE A 418 -6.11 -3.51 3.92
N ALA A 419 -5.37 -3.10 4.95
CA ALA A 419 -3.96 -3.49 5.14
C ALA A 419 -3.81 -4.99 5.45
N GLU A 420 -4.75 -5.56 6.21
CA GLU A 420 -4.79 -6.99 6.52
C GLU A 420 -5.06 -7.80 5.25
N PHE A 421 -6.06 -7.37 4.46
CA PHE A 421 -6.38 -7.99 3.17
C PHE A 421 -5.18 -7.99 2.23
N THR A 422 -4.46 -6.87 2.11
CA THR A 422 -3.31 -6.77 1.21
C THR A 422 -2.10 -7.61 1.63
N ALA A 423 -2.02 -7.97 2.91
CA ALA A 423 -0.97 -8.81 3.46
C ALA A 423 -1.27 -10.32 3.32
N LEU A 424 -2.50 -10.70 2.92
CA LEU A 424 -2.82 -12.09 2.63
C LEU A 424 -2.10 -12.57 1.36
N PRO A 425 -1.72 -13.86 1.30
CA PRO A 425 -1.43 -14.51 0.03
C PRO A 425 -2.61 -14.35 -0.93
N ILE A 426 -2.35 -14.15 -2.22
CA ILE A 426 -3.38 -13.97 -3.24
C ILE A 426 -4.38 -15.13 -3.24
N SER A 427 -3.94 -16.36 -2.96
CA SER A 427 -4.83 -17.51 -2.81
C SER A 427 -5.86 -17.34 -1.68
N GLU A 428 -5.43 -16.80 -0.54
CA GLU A 428 -6.30 -16.53 0.61
C GLU A 428 -7.17 -15.29 0.38
N ALA A 429 -6.62 -14.24 -0.25
CA ALA A 429 -7.37 -13.05 -0.64
C ALA A 429 -8.53 -13.40 -1.60
N LEU A 430 -8.28 -14.29 -2.57
CA LEU A 430 -9.32 -14.79 -3.48
C LEU A 430 -10.40 -15.58 -2.72
N SER A 431 -9.98 -16.46 -1.80
CA SER A 431 -10.92 -17.21 -0.94
C SER A 431 -11.77 -16.27 -0.08
N PHE A 432 -11.17 -15.22 0.48
CA PHE A 432 -11.90 -14.22 1.25
C PHE A 432 -12.98 -13.53 0.40
N ILE A 433 -12.62 -13.06 -0.80
CA ILE A 433 -13.57 -12.37 -1.70
C ILE A 433 -14.75 -13.28 -2.07
N ARG A 434 -14.50 -14.55 -2.41
CA ARG A 434 -15.55 -15.52 -2.77
C ARG A 434 -16.50 -15.85 -1.61
N ASN A 435 -16.00 -15.79 -0.38
CA ASN A 435 -16.79 -16.10 0.82
C ASN A 435 -17.35 -14.87 1.51
N LEU A 436 -17.14 -13.67 0.95
CA LEU A 436 -17.59 -12.42 1.53
C LEU A 436 -19.13 -12.35 1.48
N LYS A 437 -19.75 -12.34 2.66
CA LYS A 437 -21.19 -12.19 2.80
C LYS A 437 -21.56 -10.72 2.84
N LEU A 438 -22.40 -10.29 1.91
CA LEU A 438 -22.89 -8.93 1.78
C LEU A 438 -24.41 -8.90 1.84
N SER A 439 -24.97 -7.81 2.36
CA SER A 439 -26.39 -7.50 2.24
C SER A 439 -26.76 -7.17 0.80
N ASP A 440 -28.06 -7.26 0.47
CA ASP A 440 -28.55 -6.92 -0.88
C ASP A 440 -28.17 -5.49 -1.30
N ARG A 441 -28.18 -4.55 -0.34
CA ARG A 441 -27.76 -3.16 -0.55
C ARG A 441 -26.28 -3.05 -0.87
N GLU A 442 -25.42 -3.72 -0.10
CA GLU A 442 -23.97 -3.71 -0.34
C GLU A 442 -23.63 -4.39 -1.68
N MET A 443 -24.31 -5.48 -2.01
CA MET A 443 -24.14 -6.17 -3.28
C MET A 443 -24.53 -5.30 -4.47
N ALA A 444 -25.62 -4.54 -4.37
CA ALA A 444 -26.03 -3.58 -5.40
C ALA A 444 -25.00 -2.45 -5.62
N ILE A 445 -24.27 -2.05 -4.58
CA ILE A 445 -23.29 -0.96 -4.64
C ILE A 445 -21.91 -1.46 -5.09
N ALA A 446 -21.46 -2.61 -4.57
CA ALA A 446 -20.09 -3.09 -4.67
C ALA A 446 -19.92 -4.36 -5.52
N GLY A 447 -21.01 -4.97 -6.00
CA GLY A 447 -20.95 -6.23 -6.76
C GLY A 447 -20.03 -6.17 -7.98
N GLU A 448 -20.10 -5.09 -8.76
CA GLU A 448 -19.19 -4.86 -9.90
C GLU A 448 -17.72 -4.79 -9.47
N ILE A 449 -17.44 -4.06 -8.39
CA ILE A 449 -16.08 -3.89 -7.85
C ILE A 449 -15.51 -5.25 -7.42
N ILE A 450 -16.34 -6.08 -6.77
CA ILE A 450 -15.96 -7.39 -6.28
C ILE A 450 -15.64 -8.35 -7.42
N ARG A 451 -16.47 -8.39 -8.47
CA ARG A 451 -16.19 -9.19 -9.67
C ARG A 451 -14.85 -8.82 -10.30
N GLU A 452 -14.55 -7.52 -10.33
CA GLU A 452 -13.33 -7.00 -10.94
C GLU A 452 -12.06 -7.30 -10.11
N ILE A 453 -12.19 -7.32 -8.77
CA ILE A 453 -11.16 -7.81 -7.84
C ILE A 453 -10.96 -9.31 -7.99
N GLU A 454 -12.05 -10.09 -7.98
CA GLU A 454 -12.02 -11.55 -8.11
C GLU A 454 -11.33 -11.97 -9.41
N ALA A 455 -11.74 -11.40 -10.54
CA ALA A 455 -11.15 -11.70 -11.85
C ALA A 455 -9.63 -11.45 -11.89
N ARG A 456 -9.16 -10.34 -11.30
CA ARG A 456 -7.71 -10.03 -11.24
C ARG A 456 -6.94 -10.99 -10.34
N LEU A 457 -7.51 -11.34 -9.18
CA LEU A 457 -6.90 -12.33 -8.29
C LEU A 457 -6.85 -13.71 -8.97
N GLU A 458 -7.89 -14.10 -9.72
CA GLU A 458 -7.90 -15.32 -10.51
C GLU A 458 -6.81 -15.32 -11.60
N PHE A 459 -6.59 -14.21 -12.30
CA PHE A 459 -5.51 -14.12 -13.29
C PHE A 459 -4.14 -14.26 -12.64
N LEU A 460 -3.92 -13.68 -11.46
CA LEU A 460 -2.66 -13.88 -10.72
C LEU A 460 -2.50 -15.35 -10.28
N MET A 461 -3.59 -16.02 -9.90
CA MET A 461 -3.58 -17.46 -9.62
C MET A 461 -3.27 -18.30 -10.85
N SER A 462 -3.81 -17.95 -12.03
CA SER A 462 -3.58 -18.72 -13.27
C SER A 462 -2.13 -18.65 -13.73
N VAL A 463 -1.43 -17.53 -13.49
CA VAL A 463 0.00 -17.39 -13.77
C VAL A 463 0.91 -17.86 -12.62
N GLY A 464 0.37 -18.57 -11.63
CA GLY A 464 1.15 -19.21 -10.56
C GLY A 464 1.69 -18.25 -9.49
N LEU A 465 1.08 -17.07 -9.32
CA LEU A 465 1.51 -16.06 -8.35
C LEU A 465 0.70 -16.07 -7.04
N GLY A 466 -0.04 -17.14 -6.78
CA GLY A 466 -0.92 -17.25 -5.60
C GLY A 466 -0.25 -17.09 -4.24
N TYR A 467 1.07 -17.32 -4.17
CA TYR A 467 1.87 -17.18 -2.94
C TYR A 467 2.29 -15.74 -2.63
N LEU A 468 2.15 -14.82 -3.59
CA LEU A 468 2.48 -13.41 -3.39
C LEU A 468 1.40 -12.69 -2.57
N THR A 469 1.79 -11.62 -1.91
CA THR A 469 0.88 -10.68 -1.24
C THR A 469 0.77 -9.40 -2.07
N LEU A 470 -0.37 -8.69 -1.94
CA LEU A 470 -0.62 -7.45 -2.68
C LEU A 470 0.23 -6.27 -2.16
N ASP A 471 0.65 -6.31 -0.91
CA ASP A 471 1.51 -5.30 -0.28
C ASP A 471 3.01 -5.47 -0.58
N ARG A 472 3.42 -6.59 -1.18
CA ARG A 472 4.81 -6.85 -1.58
C ARG A 472 5.31 -5.76 -2.52
N ALA A 473 6.46 -5.16 -2.19
CA ALA A 473 7.06 -4.09 -2.99
C ALA A 473 7.50 -4.61 -4.37
N SER A 474 7.15 -3.88 -5.43
CA SER A 474 7.42 -4.32 -6.81
C SER A 474 8.92 -4.43 -7.12
N SER A 475 9.75 -3.67 -6.40
CA SER A 475 11.22 -3.73 -6.52
C SER A 475 11.85 -5.02 -5.98
N THR A 476 11.09 -5.83 -5.23
CA THR A 476 11.55 -7.10 -4.66
C THR A 476 11.16 -8.32 -5.50
N LEU A 477 10.47 -8.10 -6.62
CA LEU A 477 10.04 -9.15 -7.51
C LEU A 477 11.19 -9.64 -8.39
N SER A 478 11.24 -10.93 -8.66
CA SER A 478 12.10 -11.48 -9.70
C SER A 478 11.66 -11.01 -11.09
N GLY A 479 12.53 -11.13 -12.10
CA GLY A 479 12.18 -10.79 -13.48
C GLY A 479 10.95 -11.56 -13.97
N GLY A 480 10.91 -12.89 -13.74
CA GLY A 480 9.76 -13.73 -14.08
C GLY A 480 8.50 -13.42 -13.28
N GLU A 481 8.60 -13.09 -11.99
CA GLU A 481 7.44 -12.63 -11.20
C GLU A 481 6.84 -11.34 -11.78
N ALA A 482 7.68 -10.34 -12.05
CA ALA A 482 7.24 -9.06 -12.62
C ALA A 482 6.60 -9.23 -14.01
N GLN A 483 7.19 -10.11 -14.83
CA GLN A 483 6.67 -10.44 -16.15
C GLN A 483 5.28 -11.10 -16.07
N ARG A 484 5.11 -12.10 -15.19
CA ARG A 484 3.82 -12.78 -15.00
C ARG A 484 2.74 -11.87 -14.43
N ILE A 485 3.10 -10.93 -13.54
CA ILE A 485 2.18 -9.87 -13.09
C ILE A 485 1.71 -9.01 -14.26
N ARG A 486 2.62 -8.61 -15.14
CA ARG A 486 2.28 -7.82 -16.33
C ARG A 486 1.38 -8.62 -17.26
N LEU A 487 1.66 -9.90 -17.49
CA LEU A 487 0.81 -10.81 -18.26
C LEU A 487 -0.61 -10.90 -17.69
N ALA A 488 -0.76 -11.11 -16.37
CA ALA A 488 -2.04 -11.14 -15.69
C ALA A 488 -2.83 -9.83 -15.86
N SER A 489 -2.16 -8.67 -15.74
CA SER A 489 -2.76 -7.36 -15.97
C SER A 489 -3.24 -7.18 -17.42
N GLN A 490 -2.50 -7.68 -18.41
CA GLN A 490 -2.90 -7.60 -19.81
C GLN A 490 -4.14 -8.45 -20.10
N ILE A 491 -4.25 -9.64 -19.51
CA ILE A 491 -5.45 -10.47 -19.66
C ILE A 491 -6.68 -9.77 -19.08
N GLY A 492 -6.53 -9.14 -17.92
CA GLY A 492 -7.58 -8.37 -17.27
C GLY A 492 -8.03 -7.12 -18.06
N SER A 493 -7.21 -6.62 -18.99
CA SER A 493 -7.56 -5.45 -19.81
C SER A 493 -8.64 -5.74 -20.87
N GLY A 494 -8.85 -7.02 -21.23
CA GLY A 494 -9.86 -7.41 -22.21
C GLY A 494 -9.60 -6.89 -23.63
N LEU A 495 -8.36 -6.51 -23.95
CA LEU A 495 -8.01 -6.00 -25.28
C LEU A 495 -8.11 -7.10 -26.36
N VAL A 496 -8.58 -6.70 -27.54
CA VAL A 496 -8.75 -7.56 -28.72
C VAL A 496 -8.01 -6.94 -29.90
N GLY A 497 -7.45 -7.78 -30.78
CA GLY A 497 -6.74 -7.33 -31.96
C GLY A 497 -5.38 -6.71 -31.65
N VAL A 498 -4.78 -7.05 -30.52
CA VAL A 498 -3.44 -6.64 -30.08
C VAL A 498 -2.40 -7.69 -30.48
N LEU A 499 -1.17 -7.25 -30.74
CA LEU A 499 -0.01 -8.11 -30.88
C LEU A 499 0.79 -8.12 -29.58
N TYR A 500 0.78 -9.24 -28.86
CA TYR A 500 1.61 -9.42 -27.67
C TYR A 500 2.95 -10.05 -28.03
N VAL A 501 4.04 -9.42 -27.60
CA VAL A 501 5.41 -9.92 -27.80
C VAL A 501 6.03 -10.24 -26.45
N LEU A 502 6.30 -11.52 -26.18
CA LEU A 502 6.75 -12.03 -24.88
C LEU A 502 8.18 -12.58 -24.95
N ASP A 503 8.97 -12.33 -23.91
CA ASP A 503 10.38 -12.73 -23.81
C ASP A 503 10.57 -13.82 -22.76
N GLU A 504 10.65 -15.09 -23.17
CA GLU A 504 10.93 -16.24 -22.31
C GLU A 504 10.03 -16.29 -21.04
N PRO A 505 8.68 -16.30 -21.18
CA PRO A 505 7.76 -16.26 -20.06
C PRO A 505 7.84 -17.48 -19.11
N SER A 506 8.47 -18.58 -19.53
CA SER A 506 8.74 -19.74 -18.67
C SER A 506 9.86 -19.51 -17.64
N ILE A 507 10.64 -18.42 -17.75
CA ILE A 507 11.78 -18.21 -16.86
C ILE A 507 11.38 -18.11 -15.38
N GLY A 508 12.10 -18.88 -14.56
CA GLY A 508 11.85 -18.97 -13.12
C GLY A 508 10.48 -19.57 -12.79
N LEU A 509 9.85 -20.29 -13.72
CA LEU A 509 8.64 -21.07 -13.51
C LEU A 509 9.04 -22.54 -13.31
N HIS A 510 8.31 -23.24 -12.44
CA HIS A 510 8.49 -24.67 -12.26
C HIS A 510 7.75 -25.42 -13.38
N GLN A 511 8.28 -26.54 -13.88
CA GLN A 511 7.69 -27.30 -15.01
C GLN A 511 6.19 -27.62 -14.83
N ARG A 512 5.78 -27.88 -13.58
CA ARG A 512 4.37 -28.13 -13.23
C ARG A 512 3.43 -26.96 -13.58
N ASP A 513 3.93 -25.73 -13.52
CA ASP A 513 3.16 -24.51 -13.79
C ASP A 513 3.23 -24.07 -15.26
N ASN A 514 4.12 -24.65 -16.09
CA ASN A 514 4.20 -24.36 -17.53
C ASN A 514 2.86 -24.58 -18.23
N ARG A 515 2.13 -25.65 -17.89
CA ARG A 515 0.80 -25.92 -18.48
C ARG A 515 -0.19 -24.78 -18.24
N ARG A 516 -0.20 -24.21 -17.03
CA ARG A 516 -1.09 -23.09 -16.70
C ARG A 516 -0.71 -21.82 -17.46
N LEU A 517 0.58 -21.60 -17.65
CA LEU A 517 1.07 -20.51 -18.50
C LEU A 517 0.61 -20.70 -19.96
N ILE A 518 0.79 -21.90 -20.53
CA ILE A 518 0.35 -22.22 -21.90
C ILE A 518 -1.16 -22.00 -22.06
N GLU A 519 -1.98 -22.51 -21.14
CA GLU A 519 -3.44 -22.28 -21.12
C GLU A 519 -3.77 -20.79 -21.11
N THR A 520 -3.02 -20.02 -20.32
CA THR A 520 -3.18 -18.56 -20.23
C THR A 520 -2.81 -17.86 -21.54
N LEU A 521 -1.73 -18.25 -22.20
CA LEU A 521 -1.31 -17.71 -23.51
C LEU A 521 -2.31 -18.06 -24.61
N ARG A 522 -2.85 -19.29 -24.60
CA ARG A 522 -3.91 -19.70 -25.53
C ARG A 522 -5.18 -18.89 -25.34
N ARG A 523 -5.59 -18.65 -24.08
CA ARG A 523 -6.75 -17.79 -23.79
C ARG A 523 -6.58 -16.38 -24.36
N LEU A 524 -5.37 -15.80 -24.28
CA LEU A 524 -5.09 -14.50 -24.92
C LEU A 524 -5.28 -14.54 -26.44
N CYS A 525 -4.87 -15.63 -27.09
CA CYS A 525 -5.10 -15.84 -28.53
C CYS A 525 -6.59 -15.97 -28.85
N GLU A 526 -7.32 -16.78 -28.09
CA GLU A 526 -8.76 -17.06 -28.28
C GLU A 526 -9.64 -15.81 -28.14
N ILE A 527 -9.23 -14.83 -27.34
CA ILE A 527 -9.87 -13.51 -27.23
C ILE A 527 -9.78 -12.72 -28.56
N GLY A 528 -8.90 -13.13 -29.49
CA GLY A 528 -8.70 -12.50 -30.79
C GLY A 528 -7.42 -11.67 -30.87
N ASN A 529 -6.40 -12.05 -30.09
CA ASN A 529 -5.07 -11.43 -30.14
C ASN A 529 -4.06 -12.34 -30.85
N THR A 530 -2.94 -11.76 -31.28
CA THR A 530 -1.80 -12.51 -31.83
C THR A 530 -0.68 -12.51 -30.81
N LEU A 531 -0.04 -13.66 -30.60
CA LEU A 531 1.08 -13.80 -29.67
C LEU A 531 2.34 -14.16 -30.46
N ILE A 532 3.43 -13.45 -30.18
CA ILE A 532 4.78 -13.81 -30.61
C ILE A 532 5.61 -14.02 -29.35
N VAL A 533 6.06 -15.24 -29.12
CA VAL A 533 6.78 -15.62 -27.90
C VAL A 533 8.18 -16.06 -28.27
N VAL A 534 9.19 -15.42 -27.71
CA VAL A 534 10.58 -15.91 -27.79
C VAL A 534 10.76 -16.97 -26.72
N GLU A 535 11.01 -18.23 -27.11
CA GLU A 535 11.10 -19.34 -26.17
C GLU A 535 12.06 -20.46 -26.59
N HIS A 536 12.46 -21.20 -25.57
CA HIS A 536 13.33 -22.37 -25.65
C HIS A 536 12.73 -23.60 -24.95
N ASP A 537 11.66 -23.44 -24.15
CA ASP A 537 10.99 -24.55 -23.49
C ASP A 537 10.26 -25.45 -24.48
N GLU A 538 10.48 -26.77 -24.37
CA GLU A 538 9.92 -27.77 -25.27
C GLU A 538 8.38 -27.81 -25.23
N GLU A 539 7.77 -27.71 -24.04
CA GLU A 539 6.30 -27.77 -23.93
C GLU A 539 5.66 -26.55 -24.60
N ILE A 540 6.26 -25.37 -24.43
CA ILE A 540 5.77 -24.15 -25.07
C ILE A 540 5.91 -24.23 -26.60
N ILE A 541 7.08 -24.61 -27.10
CA ILE A 541 7.32 -24.73 -28.56
C ILE A 541 6.33 -25.71 -29.19
N ARG A 542 6.12 -26.88 -28.56
CA ARG A 542 5.16 -27.88 -29.04
C ARG A 542 3.71 -27.41 -29.02
N SER A 543 3.40 -26.41 -28.19
CA SER A 543 2.07 -25.84 -28.08
C SER A 543 1.83 -24.67 -29.04
N ALA A 544 2.83 -24.25 -29.82
CA ALA A 544 2.68 -23.16 -30.78
C ALA A 544 1.82 -23.59 -31.98
N ASP A 545 1.07 -22.64 -32.55
CA ASP A 545 0.37 -22.84 -33.81
C ASP A 545 1.32 -22.62 -35.02
N HIS A 546 2.40 -21.84 -34.83
CA HIS A 546 3.42 -21.54 -35.84
C HIS A 546 4.77 -21.30 -35.17
N ILE A 547 5.85 -21.79 -35.78
CA ILE A 547 7.21 -21.72 -35.24
C ILE A 547 8.13 -21.06 -36.27
N VAL A 548 9.02 -20.20 -35.80
CA VAL A 548 10.13 -19.64 -36.58
C VAL A 548 11.43 -19.99 -35.88
N ASP A 549 12.25 -20.84 -36.49
CA ASP A 549 13.58 -21.18 -35.96
C ASP A 549 14.65 -20.27 -36.58
N LEU A 550 15.40 -19.57 -35.71
CA LEU A 550 16.47 -18.66 -36.10
C LEU A 550 17.84 -19.24 -35.77
N GLY A 551 18.73 -19.26 -36.76
CA GLY A 551 20.04 -19.88 -36.63
C GLY A 551 20.87 -19.79 -37.92
N PRO A 552 21.78 -20.75 -38.20
CA PRO A 552 22.16 -21.88 -37.34
C PRO A 552 23.14 -21.51 -36.21
N GLY A 553 23.71 -20.31 -36.23
CA GLY A 553 24.68 -19.83 -35.24
C GLY A 553 24.26 -18.57 -34.51
N ALA A 554 25.18 -18.01 -33.73
CA ALA A 554 25.02 -16.74 -33.04
C ALA A 554 25.76 -15.60 -33.76
N GLY A 555 25.33 -14.35 -33.55
CA GLY A 555 26.02 -13.18 -34.07
C GLY A 555 26.08 -13.17 -35.60
N GLU A 556 27.27 -13.04 -36.18
CA GLU A 556 27.45 -12.97 -37.64
C GLU A 556 26.99 -14.24 -38.38
N HIS A 557 27.04 -15.41 -37.69
CA HIS A 557 26.64 -16.71 -38.20
C HIS A 557 25.15 -17.04 -37.96
N GLY A 558 24.44 -16.16 -37.25
CA GLY A 558 22.99 -16.23 -37.07
C GLY A 558 22.24 -15.33 -38.06
N GLY A 559 21.01 -14.99 -37.71
CA GLY A 559 20.18 -14.05 -38.45
C GLY A 559 19.52 -14.64 -39.70
N TRP A 560 19.51 -15.96 -39.84
CA TRP A 560 18.78 -16.68 -40.89
C TRP A 560 17.59 -17.43 -40.30
N VAL A 561 16.53 -17.55 -41.09
CA VAL A 561 15.43 -18.49 -40.83
C VAL A 561 15.90 -19.88 -41.27
N VAL A 562 15.96 -20.81 -40.32
CA VAL A 562 16.35 -22.20 -40.58
C VAL A 562 15.13 -23.02 -40.99
N ALA A 563 14.03 -22.84 -40.27
CA ALA A 563 12.75 -23.47 -40.53
C ALA A 563 11.60 -22.52 -40.12
N GLU A 564 10.47 -22.63 -40.81
CA GLU A 564 9.23 -21.93 -40.51
C GLU A 564 8.06 -22.85 -40.84
N GLY A 565 7.14 -23.05 -39.90
CA GLY A 565 5.99 -23.94 -40.09
C GLY A 565 5.32 -24.34 -38.79
N THR A 566 4.53 -25.41 -38.86
CA THR A 566 4.01 -26.11 -37.69
C THR A 566 5.10 -26.93 -36.98
N VAL A 567 4.81 -27.50 -35.81
CA VAL A 567 5.79 -28.33 -35.08
C VAL A 567 6.19 -29.62 -35.81
N ASP A 568 5.34 -30.10 -36.72
CA ASP A 568 5.58 -31.33 -37.49
C ASP A 568 6.42 -31.08 -38.77
N GLU A 569 6.45 -29.83 -39.24
CA GLU A 569 7.21 -29.36 -40.41
C GLU A 569 8.61 -28.90 -40.01
#